data_AF-A0A958J811-F1
#
_entry.id   AF-A0A958J811-F1
#
_cell.length_a   1.000
_cell.length_b   1.000
_cell.length_c   1.000
_cell.angle_alpha   90.00
_cell.angle_beta   90.00
_cell.angle_gamma   90.00
#
_symmetry.space_group_name_H-M   'P 1'
#
loop_
_entity.id
_entity.type
_entity.pdbx_description
1 polymer ?
#
loop_
_entity_poly.entity_id
_entity_poly.type
_entity_poly.pdbx_seq_one_letter_code
_entity_poly.pdbx_strand_id
1 'polypeptide(L)'
;MAIQKQRDEAEREYKRLQAGPNTKVEMSEYHTTGNQNHLLITGPQRQIWRHSYVAPYYLYDIEDKSLIALAKNDPELQNVSLSPDGKHVAYAKHNNLYVADV
;
A
#
# COMPACT_ATOMS: atom_id res chain seq x y z
N MET A 1 13.24 -30.76 7.90
CA MET A 1 12.06 -30.40 8.72
C MET A 1 12.21 -29.06 9.46
N ALA A 2 13.41 -28.62 9.87
CA ALA A 2 13.61 -27.33 10.56
C ALA A 2 13.43 -26.08 9.67
N ILE A 3 13.76 -26.17 8.37
CA ILE A 3 13.68 -25.06 7.41
C ILE A 3 12.22 -24.69 7.09
N GLN A 4 11.33 -25.68 6.97
CA GLN A 4 9.90 -25.44 6.72
C GLN A 4 9.23 -24.75 7.91
N LYS A 5 9.58 -25.17 9.13
CA LYS A 5 8.99 -24.65 10.36
C LYS A 5 9.28 -23.15 10.54
N GLN A 6 10.51 -22.72 10.24
CA GLN A 6 10.89 -21.31 10.27
C GLN A 6 10.19 -20.48 9.18
N ARG A 7 9.97 -21.05 7.99
CA ARG A 7 9.21 -20.37 6.92
C ARG A 7 7.74 -20.22 7.27
N ASP A 8 7.12 -21.27 7.82
CA ASP A 8 5.72 -21.26 8.24
C ASP A 8 5.48 -20.31 9.43
N GLU A 9 6.45 -20.17 10.33
CA GLU A 9 6.42 -19.21 11.44
C GLU A 9 6.57 -17.77 10.94
N ALA A 10 7.48 -17.52 9.99
CA ALA A 10 7.64 -16.21 9.36
C ALA A 10 6.39 -15.79 8.57
N GLU A 11 5.73 -16.72 7.87
CA GLU A 11 4.47 -16.45 7.16
C GLU A 11 3.30 -16.18 8.11
N ARG A 12 3.26 -16.82 9.29
CA ARG A 12 2.26 -16.55 10.33
C ARG A 12 2.49 -15.19 10.99
N GLU A 13 3.74 -14.84 11.25
CA GLU A 13 4.12 -13.53 11.78
C GLU A 13 3.78 -12.43 10.78
N TYR A 14 4.10 -12.63 9.51
CA TYR A 14 3.71 -11.74 8.40
C TYR A 14 2.18 -11.55 8.32
N LYS A 15 1.40 -12.63 8.38
CA LYS A 15 -0.08 -12.55 8.38
C LYS A 15 -0.65 -11.88 9.64
N ARG A 16 -0.01 -12.04 10.80
CA ARG A 16 -0.44 -11.40 12.06
C ARG A 16 -0.21 -9.89 12.03
N LEU A 17 0.89 -9.44 11.44
CA LEU A 17 1.20 -8.01 11.27
C LEU A 17 0.27 -7.30 10.27
N GLN A 18 -0.39 -8.04 9.37
CA GLN A 18 -1.33 -7.46 8.40
C GLN A 18 -2.80 -7.37 8.86
N ALA A 19 -3.15 -7.77 10.09
CA ALA A 19 -4.56 -7.92 10.50
C ALA A 19 -4.91 -7.37 11.90
N GLY A 20 -4.43 -6.16 12.25
CA GLY A 20 -4.88 -5.50 13.49
C GLY A 20 -4.74 -3.97 13.48
N PRO A 21 -5.43 -3.26 14.40
CA PRO A 21 -5.43 -1.79 14.51
C PRO A 21 -4.06 -1.16 14.86
N ASN A 22 -3.02 -1.98 15.00
CA ASN A 22 -1.65 -1.56 15.33
C ASN A 22 -0.66 -1.98 14.24
N THR A 23 -1.10 -1.94 12.97
CA THR A 23 -0.26 -2.26 11.82
C THR A 23 0.82 -1.18 11.66
N LYS A 24 2.06 -1.52 12.00
CA LYS A 24 3.20 -0.64 11.78
C LYS A 24 3.55 -0.67 10.29
N VAL A 25 3.35 0.44 9.61
CA VAL A 25 3.74 0.63 8.21
C VAL A 25 5.03 1.44 8.17
N GLU A 26 6.05 0.90 7.51
CA GLU A 26 7.21 1.71 7.12
C GLU A 26 6.80 2.58 5.94
N MET A 27 6.92 3.90 6.08
CA MET A 27 6.53 4.86 5.05
C MET A 27 7.73 5.67 4.56
N SER A 28 7.75 5.96 3.27
CA SER A 28 8.70 6.89 2.65
C SER A 28 8.08 8.26 2.43
N GLU A 29 6.83 8.31 1.96
CA GLU A 29 6.13 9.56 1.62
C GLU A 29 4.63 9.44 1.91
N TYR A 30 3.94 10.57 1.98
CA TYR A 30 2.48 10.62 2.08
C TYR A 30 1.91 11.80 1.28
N HIS A 31 0.67 11.66 0.82
CA HIS A 31 -0.08 12.69 0.11
C HIS A 31 -1.53 12.74 0.63
N THR A 32 -2.05 13.94 0.84
CA THR A 32 -3.45 14.14 1.27
C THR A 32 -4.33 14.51 0.09
N THR A 33 -5.61 14.12 0.15
CA THR A 33 -6.64 14.66 -0.75
C THR A 33 -6.92 16.13 -0.47
N GLY A 34 -7.49 16.84 -1.44
CA GLY A 34 -7.91 18.24 -1.25
C GLY A 34 -8.90 18.42 -0.11
N ASN A 35 -9.77 17.43 0.11
CA ASN A 35 -10.75 17.41 1.19
C ASN A 35 -10.18 16.93 2.53
N GLN A 36 -8.94 16.42 2.55
CA GLN A 36 -8.28 15.86 3.73
C GLN A 36 -9.02 14.68 4.39
N ASN A 37 -9.90 13.97 3.67
CA ASN A 37 -10.57 12.76 4.18
C ASN A 37 -9.68 11.52 4.07
N HIS A 38 -8.84 11.48 3.03
CA HIS A 38 -7.96 10.35 2.75
C HIS A 38 -6.50 10.77 2.70
N LEU A 39 -5.65 9.86 3.18
CA LEU A 39 -4.20 9.94 3.14
C LEU A 39 -3.65 8.76 2.33
N LEU A 40 -3.01 9.06 1.20
CA LEU A 40 -2.26 8.09 0.42
C LEU A 40 -0.85 7.97 1.00
N ILE A 41 -0.51 6.80 1.52
CA ILE A 41 0.78 6.50 2.14
C ILE A 41 1.59 5.63 1.18
N THR A 42 2.80 6.11 0.86
CA THR A 42 3.78 5.37 0.08
C THR A 42 4.70 4.62 1.04
N GLY A 43 4.76 3.30 0.91
CA GLY A 43 5.71 2.47 1.65
C GLY A 43 7.14 2.53 1.09
N PRO A 44 8.01 1.58 1.45
CA PRO A 44 9.41 1.60 1.04
C PRO A 44 9.55 1.56 -0.48
N GLN A 45 10.21 2.57 -1.03
CA GLN A 45 10.38 2.72 -2.47
C GLN A 45 11.57 1.89 -2.97
N ARG A 46 11.35 1.08 -4.00
CA ARG A 46 12.41 0.41 -4.76
C ARG A 46 12.58 1.11 -6.11
N GLN A 47 13.66 1.86 -6.24
CA GLN A 47 13.97 2.62 -7.44
C GLN A 47 14.28 1.70 -8.64
N ILE A 48 13.74 2.07 -9.81
CA ILE A 48 14.00 1.39 -11.10
C ILE A 48 14.84 2.32 -11.99
N TRP A 49 14.48 3.60 -12.04
CA TRP A 49 15.17 4.66 -12.78
C TRP A 49 15.14 5.98 -11.99
N ARG A 50 15.63 7.08 -12.58
CA ARG A 50 15.73 8.39 -11.92
C ARG A 50 14.43 8.89 -11.29
N HIS A 51 13.28 8.66 -11.93
CA HIS A 51 11.96 9.07 -11.44
C HIS A 51 10.94 7.92 -11.39
N SER A 52 11.38 6.69 -11.66
CA SER A 52 10.50 5.52 -11.68
C SER A 52 10.88 4.60 -10.53
N TYR A 53 9.89 4.20 -9.76
CA TYR A 53 10.04 3.29 -8.64
C TYR A 53 8.77 2.47 -8.50
N VAL A 54 8.89 1.33 -7.81
CA VAL A 54 7.74 0.58 -7.30
C VAL A 54 7.70 0.70 -5.79
N ALA A 55 6.50 0.72 -5.22
CA ALA A 55 6.32 0.72 -3.78
C ALA A 55 4.96 0.08 -3.41
N PRO A 56 4.84 -0.50 -2.20
CA PRO A 56 3.53 -0.73 -1.60
C PRO A 56 2.84 0.60 -1.32
N TYR A 57 1.54 0.68 -1.61
CA TYR A 57 0.73 1.84 -1.27
C TYR A 57 -0.44 1.44 -0.37
N TYR A 58 -0.74 2.34 0.56
CA TYR A 58 -1.84 2.21 1.50
C TYR A 58 -2.69 3.46 1.45
N LEU A 59 -3.99 3.27 1.56
CA LEU A 59 -4.95 4.36 1.69
C LEU A 59 -5.47 4.35 3.12
N TYR A 60 -5.31 5.48 3.79
CA TYR A 60 -5.78 5.66 5.14
C TYR A 60 -6.99 6.60 5.14
N ASP A 61 -8.11 6.09 5.64
CA ASP A 61 -9.31 6.89 5.90
C ASP A 61 -9.18 7.53 7.28
N ILE A 62 -9.32 8.86 7.34
CA ILE A 62 -9.13 9.64 8.57
C ILE A 62 -10.37 9.55 9.49
N GLU A 63 -11.56 9.43 8.93
CA GLU A 63 -12.82 9.35 9.69
C GLU A 63 -12.94 7.97 10.35
N ASP A 64 -12.76 6.92 9.56
CA ASP A 64 -12.88 5.53 10.01
C ASP A 64 -11.61 5.01 10.69
N LYS A 65 -10.50 5.77 10.59
CA LYS A 65 -9.16 5.38 11.04
C LYS A 65 -8.75 4.03 10.47
N SER A 66 -9.20 3.73 9.26
CA SER A 66 -9.00 2.45 8.59
C SER A 66 -7.83 2.55 7.62
N LEU A 67 -7.05 1.48 7.52
CA LEU A 67 -5.92 1.39 6.60
C LEU A 67 -6.19 0.28 5.59
N ILE A 68 -6.22 0.64 4.32
CA ILE A 68 -6.50 -0.26 3.21
C ILE A 68 -5.24 -0.38 2.36
N ALA A 69 -4.72 -1.60 2.21
CA ALA A 69 -3.65 -1.85 1.24
C ALA A 69 -4.23 -1.88 -0.17
N LEU A 70 -3.70 -1.05 -1.07
CA LEU A 70 -4.19 -0.98 -2.47
C LEU A 70 -3.85 -2.24 -3.27
N ALA A 71 -2.81 -2.95 -2.85
CA ALA A 71 -2.38 -4.20 -3.45
C ALA A 71 -2.29 -5.30 -2.38
N LYS A 72 -3.14 -6.33 -2.50
CA LYS A 72 -3.16 -7.46 -1.55
C LYS A 72 -2.07 -8.50 -1.80
N ASN A 73 -1.89 -8.91 -3.06
CA ASN A 73 -1.02 -10.05 -3.40
C ASN A 73 0.32 -9.65 -4.00
N ASP A 74 0.40 -8.47 -4.59
CA ASP A 74 1.63 -7.98 -5.21
C ASP A 74 1.70 -6.47 -4.99
N PRO A 75 2.53 -6.04 -4.03
CA PRO A 75 2.62 -4.67 -3.56
C PRO A 75 3.35 -3.74 -4.52
N GLU A 76 3.90 -4.21 -5.63
CA GLU A 76 4.72 -3.38 -6.52
C GLU A 76 3.86 -2.53 -7.46
N LEU A 77 3.39 -1.39 -6.96
CA LEU A 77 2.62 -0.43 -7.75
C LEU A 77 3.51 0.72 -8.21
N GLN A 78 3.16 1.30 -9.36
CA GLN A 78 3.82 2.47 -9.94
C GLN A 78 2.77 3.55 -10.24
N ASN A 79 3.22 4.81 -10.25
CA ASN A 79 2.41 5.96 -10.67
C ASN A 79 1.02 6.02 -10.00
N VAL A 80 0.97 5.76 -8.69
CA VAL A 80 -0.29 5.78 -7.95
C VAL A 80 -0.74 7.22 -7.77
N SER A 81 -2.01 7.49 -8.11
CA SER A 81 -2.61 8.80 -7.98
C SER A 81 -4.03 8.67 -7.44
N LEU A 82 -4.39 9.56 -6.53
CA LEU A 82 -5.71 9.62 -5.93
C LEU A 82 -6.50 10.73 -6.59
N SER A 83 -7.77 10.46 -6.89
CA SER A 83 -8.67 11.46 -7.45
C SER A 83 -8.81 12.67 -6.51
N PRO A 84 -8.95 13.90 -7.04
CA PRO A 84 -9.13 15.10 -6.21
C PRO A 84 -10.35 15.02 -5.27
N ASP A 85 -11.39 14.29 -5.67
CA ASP A 85 -12.59 14.06 -4.87
C ASP A 85 -12.44 12.91 -3.86
N GLY A 86 -11.34 12.17 -3.90
CA GLY A 86 -11.01 11.07 -2.99
C GLY A 86 -11.78 9.76 -3.23
N LYS A 87 -12.54 9.63 -4.32
CA LYS A 87 -13.40 8.46 -4.56
C LYS A 87 -12.75 7.32 -5.33
N HIS A 88 -11.72 7.65 -6.10
CA HIS A 88 -11.07 6.72 -7.01
C HIS A 88 -9.57 6.80 -6.87
N VAL A 89 -8.90 5.65 -6.99
CA VAL A 89 -7.45 5.55 -7.05
C VAL A 89 -7.02 4.89 -8.35
N ALA A 90 -6.10 5.54 -9.07
CA ALA A 90 -5.50 5.02 -10.29
C ALA A 90 -4.07 4.55 -10.00
N TYR A 91 -3.68 3.43 -10.57
CA TYR A 91 -2.33 2.89 -10.43
C TYR A 91 -1.91 2.03 -11.61
N ALA A 92 -0.60 1.97 -11.85
CA ALA A 92 -0.02 1.07 -12.84
C ALA A 92 0.58 -0.17 -12.15
N LYS A 93 0.32 -1.34 -12.74
CA LYS A 93 0.82 -2.63 -12.27
C LYS A 93 1.06 -3.56 -13.46
N HIS A 94 2.23 -4.19 -13.53
CA HIS A 94 2.61 -5.06 -14.66
C HIS A 94 2.30 -4.44 -16.04
N ASN A 95 2.66 -3.18 -16.24
CA ASN A 95 2.41 -2.42 -17.48
C ASN A 95 0.92 -2.29 -17.87
N ASN A 96 0.00 -2.53 -16.93
CA ASN A 96 -1.42 -2.28 -17.10
C ASN A 96 -1.88 -1.18 -16.16
N LEU A 97 -2.88 -0.40 -16.58
CA LEU A 97 -3.48 0.66 -15.79
C LEU A 97 -4.77 0.15 -15.14
N TYR A 98 -4.95 0.46 -13.86
CA TYR A 98 -6.11 0.09 -13.09
C TYR A 98 -6.70 1.33 -12.42
N VAL A 99 -8.02 1.30 -12.23
CA VAL A 99 -8.75 2.26 -11.41
C VAL A 99 -9.60 1.44 -10.45
N ALA A 100 -9.55 1.79 -9.16
CA ALA A 100 -10.35 1.18 -8.13
C ALA A 100 -11.17 2.26 -7.40
N ASP A 101 -12.39 1.89 -7.04
CA ASP A 101 -13.20 2.66 -6.10
C ASP A 101 -12.64 2.48 -4.69
N VAL A 102 -12.64 3.58 -3.94
CA VAL A 102 -12.16 3.68 -2.56
C VAL A 102 -13.30 3.45 -1.58
#